data_AF-A0A1B6D960-F1
#
_entry.id   AF-A0A1B6D960-F1
#
_cell.length_a   1.000
_cell.length_b   1.000
_cell.length_c   1.000
_cell.angle_alpha   90.00
_cell.angle_beta   90.00
_cell.angle_gamma   90.00
#
_symmetry.space_group_name_H-M   'P 1'
#
loop_
_entity.id
_entity.type
_entity.pdbx_description
1 polymer ?
#
loop_
_entity_poly.entity_id
_entity_poly.type
_entity_poly.pdbx_seq_one_letter_code
_entity_poly.pdbx_strand_id
1 'polypeptide(L)'
;MEMSQEDSLLLIGYFQSYPMLWNPRDEFYYNNLKKEDAWSEISELMKITKEECKKKVESLKGSYRREKSRMKKTNTTGTGTAEGYKSKWFAYNAMTFLVERTEPREAVNAQCSETMEQNASNANTSKY
;
A
#
# COMPACT_ATOMS: atom_id res chain seq x y z
N MET A 1 20.35 13.08 -11.28
CA MET A 1 19.82 14.03 -10.29
C MET A 1 19.72 13.32 -8.96
N GLU A 2 20.43 13.82 -7.96
CA GLU A 2 20.37 13.29 -6.60
C GLU A 2 19.17 13.94 -5.91
N MET A 3 18.04 13.24 -5.90
CA MET A 3 16.85 13.67 -5.17
C MET A 3 17.06 13.40 -3.67
N SER A 4 16.79 14.41 -2.84
CA SER A 4 16.99 14.35 -1.40
C SER A 4 16.14 13.25 -0.75
N GLN A 5 16.46 12.89 0.50
CA GLN A 5 15.69 11.90 1.24
C GLN A 5 14.25 12.37 1.48
N GLU A 6 14.07 13.66 1.80
CA GLU A 6 12.76 14.28 2.02
C GLU A 6 11.91 14.28 0.76
N ASP A 7 12.46 14.72 -0.37
CA ASP A 7 11.77 14.69 -1.66
C ASP A 7 11.42 13.26 -2.09
N SER A 8 12.30 12.31 -1.78
CA SER A 8 12.04 10.90 -2.06
C SER A 8 10.87 10.37 -1.21
N LEU A 9 10.76 10.77 0.06
CA LEU A 9 9.64 10.42 0.92
C LEU A 9 8.34 11.06 0.45
N LEU A 10 8.41 12.34 0.03
CA LEU A 10 7.27 13.06 -0.51
C LEU A 10 6.75 12.40 -1.80
N LEU A 11 7.66 12.04 -2.71
CA LEU A 11 7.34 11.31 -3.93
C LEU A 11 6.68 9.96 -3.63
N ILE A 12 7.15 9.24 -2.60
CA ILE A 12 6.52 7.98 -2.18
C ILE A 12 5.10 8.24 -1.65
N GLY A 13 4.91 9.31 -0.88
CA GLY A 13 3.59 9.70 -0.36
C GLY A 13 2.59 9.99 -1.47
N TYR A 14 2.96 10.79 -2.46
CA TYR A 14 2.12 11.01 -3.64
C TYR A 14 1.91 9.71 -4.42
N PHE A 15 2.96 8.93 -4.67
CA PHE A 15 2.82 7.66 -5.37
C PHE A 15 1.86 6.69 -4.65
N GLN A 16 1.85 6.68 -3.31
CA GLN A 16 0.93 5.89 -2.50
C GLN A 16 -0.54 6.35 -2.68
N SER A 17 -0.80 7.65 -2.82
CA SER A 17 -2.17 8.18 -2.98
C SER A 17 -2.83 7.83 -4.31
N TYR A 18 -2.07 7.41 -5.33
CA TYR A 18 -2.60 6.98 -6.62
C TYR A 18 -2.58 5.44 -6.77
N PRO A 19 -3.61 4.72 -6.29
CA PRO A 19 -3.66 3.26 -6.34
C PRO A 19 -3.53 2.71 -7.76
N MET A 20 -4.07 3.38 -8.78
CA MET A 20 -3.90 3.04 -10.20
C MET A 20 -2.44 2.84 -10.65
N LEU A 21 -1.45 3.43 -9.95
CA LEU A 21 -0.03 3.32 -10.29
C LEU A 21 0.64 2.06 -9.73
N TRP A 22 0.10 1.48 -8.65
CA TRP A 22 0.79 0.43 -7.90
C TRP A 22 -0.10 -0.73 -7.45
N ASN A 23 -1.42 -0.55 -7.40
CA ASN A 23 -2.39 -1.51 -6.94
C ASN A 23 -3.06 -2.22 -8.13
N PRO A 24 -2.77 -3.52 -8.38
CA PRO A 24 -3.40 -4.28 -9.46
C PRO A 24 -4.90 -4.54 -9.26
N ARG A 25 -5.41 -4.33 -8.04
CA ARG A 25 -6.84 -4.46 -7.73
C ARG A 25 -7.63 -3.19 -8.09
N ASP A 26 -6.94 -2.11 -8.41
CA ASP A 26 -7.56 -0.89 -8.87
C ASP A 26 -8.09 -1.07 -10.29
N GLU A 27 -9.32 -0.64 -10.53
CA GLU A 27 -9.98 -0.75 -11.84
C GLU A 27 -9.23 0.02 -12.94
N PHE A 28 -8.49 1.08 -12.58
CA PHE A 28 -7.71 1.88 -13.50
C PHE A 28 -6.25 1.43 -13.62
N TYR A 29 -5.85 0.34 -12.96
CA TYR A 29 -4.47 -0.16 -13.02
C TYR A 29 -4.00 -0.51 -14.43
N TYR A 30 -4.91 -1.01 -15.27
CA TYR A 30 -4.66 -1.35 -16.67
C TYR A 30 -4.93 -0.19 -17.63
N ASN A 31 -5.47 0.93 -17.12
CA ASN A 31 -5.78 2.10 -17.93
C ASN A 31 -4.55 3.02 -18.05
N ASN A 32 -3.87 2.94 -19.19
CA ASN A 32 -2.66 3.72 -19.45
C ASN A 32 -2.89 5.24 -19.43
N LEU A 33 -4.04 5.72 -19.89
CA LEU A 33 -4.36 7.15 -19.89
C LEU A 33 -4.40 7.68 -18.45
N LYS A 34 -5.14 6.98 -17.60
CA LYS A 34 -5.27 7.28 -16.19
C LYS A 34 -3.93 7.24 -15.44
N LYS A 35 -3.04 6.33 -15.80
CA LYS A 35 -1.67 6.28 -15.24
C LYS A 35 -0.84 7.47 -15.69
N GLU A 36 -0.94 7.87 -16.95
CA GLU A 36 -0.24 9.05 -17.45
C GLU A 36 -0.74 10.34 -16.79
N ASP A 37 -2.05 10.46 -16.57
CA ASP A 37 -2.65 11.58 -15.82
C ASP A 37 -2.09 11.65 -14.40
N ALA A 38 -2.11 10.54 -13.67
CA ALA A 38 -1.57 10.46 -12.31
C ALA A 38 -0.08 10.80 -12.25
N TRP A 39 0.72 10.34 -13.22
CA TRP A 39 2.13 10.75 -13.31
C TRP A 39 2.29 12.24 -13.63
N SER A 40 1.40 12.83 -14.43
CA SER A 40 1.38 14.27 -14.69
C SER A 40 1.15 15.06 -13.41
N GLU A 41 0.13 14.70 -12.64
CA GLU A 41 -0.20 15.34 -11.37
C GLU A 41 0.97 15.25 -10.38
N ILE A 42 1.59 14.08 -10.23
CA ILE A 42 2.79 13.91 -9.38
C ILE A 42 3.94 14.80 -9.86
N SER A 43 4.15 14.88 -11.18
CA SER A 43 5.24 15.66 -11.75
C SER A 43 5.06 17.17 -11.52
N GLU A 44 3.82 17.66 -11.59
CA GLU A 44 3.45 19.04 -11.30
C GLU A 44 3.64 19.37 -9.82
N LEU A 45 3.22 18.47 -8.93
CA LEU A 45 3.39 18.62 -7.48
C LEU A 45 4.86 18.64 -7.06
N MET A 46 5.68 17.77 -7.66
CA MET A 46 7.12 17.66 -7.38
C MET A 46 7.96 18.69 -8.15
N LYS A 47 7.36 19.40 -9.13
CA LYS A 47 8.04 20.33 -10.04
C LYS A 47 9.24 19.70 -10.78
N ILE A 48 9.13 18.43 -11.15
CA ILE A 48 10.13 17.67 -11.92
C ILE A 48 9.45 16.95 -13.07
N THR A 49 10.22 16.39 -14.00
CA THR A 49 9.63 15.69 -15.16
C THR A 49 8.98 14.36 -14.77
N LYS A 50 7.98 13.92 -15.55
CA LYS A 50 7.37 12.59 -15.41
C LYS A 50 8.40 11.48 -15.52
N GLU A 51 9.37 11.59 -16.44
CA GLU A 51 10.43 10.58 -16.58
C GLU A 51 11.30 10.50 -15.32
N GLU A 52 11.64 11.63 -14.70
CA GLU A 52 12.43 11.66 -13.47
C GLU A 52 11.68 11.04 -12.29
N CYS A 53 10.39 11.37 -12.14
CA CYS A 53 9.50 10.75 -11.14
C CYS A 53 9.52 9.22 -11.30
N LYS A 54 9.23 8.74 -12.51
CA LYS A 54 9.20 7.30 -12.84
C LYS A 54 10.54 6.63 -12.55
N LYS A 55 11.64 7.22 -13.00
CA LYS A 55 13.00 6.69 -12.81
C LYS A 55 13.37 6.61 -11.34
N LYS A 56 13.01 7.62 -10.54
CA LYS A 56 13.27 7.62 -9.11
C LYS A 56 12.44 6.57 -8.38
N VAL A 57 11.13 6.49 -8.65
CA VAL A 57 10.26 5.45 -8.06
C VAL A 57 10.78 4.05 -8.40
N GLU A 58 11.24 3.82 -9.63
CA GLU A 58 11.81 2.53 -10.02
C GLU A 58 13.12 2.21 -9.25
N SER A 59 14.00 3.20 -9.07
CA SER A 59 15.19 3.05 -8.24
C SER A 59 14.86 2.73 -6.77
N LEU A 60 13.84 3.40 -6.22
CA LEU A 60 13.34 3.16 -4.86
C LEU A 60 12.75 1.74 -4.73
N LYS A 61 11.92 1.29 -5.68
CA LYS A 61 11.40 -0.09 -5.73
C LYS A 61 12.52 -1.12 -5.78
N GLY A 62 13.58 -0.85 -6.55
CA GLY A 62 14.77 -1.69 -6.61
C GLY A 62 15.48 -1.82 -5.25
N SER A 63 15.68 -0.69 -4.58
CA SER A 63 16.26 -0.64 -3.22
C SER A 63 15.39 -1.38 -2.21
N TYR A 64 14.07 -1.17 -2.27
CA TYR A 64 13.10 -1.84 -1.41
C TYR A 64 13.13 -3.37 -1.57
N ARG A 65 13.19 -3.88 -2.81
CA ARG A 65 13.30 -5.32 -3.07
C ARG A 65 14.57 -5.93 -2.47
N ARG A 66 15.70 -5.23 -2.58
CA ARG A 66 16.98 -5.65 -2.00
C ARG A 66 16.89 -5.70 -0.48
N GLU A 67 16.31 -4.67 0.12
CA GLU A 67 16.15 -4.56 1.56
C GLU A 67 15.19 -5.64 2.12
N LYS A 68 14.05 -5.87 1.45
CA LYS A 68 13.13 -6.97 1.76
C LYS A 68 13.82 -8.33 1.68
N SER A 69 14.68 -8.55 0.68
CA SER A 69 15.45 -9.80 0.55
C SER A 69 16.43 -9.99 1.71
N ARG A 70 17.11 -8.93 2.16
CA ARG A 70 18.00 -8.96 3.34
C ARG A 70 17.23 -9.30 4.62
N MET A 71 16.05 -8.71 4.81
CA MET A 71 15.20 -8.99 5.97
C MET A 71 14.69 -10.44 6.00
N LYS A 72 14.33 -11.01 4.84
CA LYS A 72 13.94 -12.44 4.77
C LYS A 72 15.09 -13.38 5.14
N LYS A 73 16.30 -13.11 4.64
CA LYS A 73 17.48 -13.97 4.89
C LYS A 73 17.89 -13.96 6.37
N THR A 74 17.80 -12.81 7.03
CA THR A 74 18.13 -12.69 8.47
C THR A 74 17.14 -13.45 9.34
N ASN A 75 15.84 -13.43 9.03
CA ASN A 75 14.84 -14.22 9.76
C ASN A 75 14.99 -15.75 9.57
N THR A 76 15.52 -16.22 8.45
CA THR A 76 15.73 -17.66 8.20
C THR A 76 16.98 -18.22 8.90
N THR A 77 17.94 -17.37 9.28
CA THR A 77 19.24 -17.83 9.80
C THR A 77 19.26 -17.83 11.32
N GLY A 78 18.46 -18.71 11.94
CA GLY A 78 18.76 -19.44 13.18
C GLY A 78 19.38 -18.77 14.42
N THR A 79 19.34 -17.45 14.61
CA THR A 79 19.76 -16.80 15.86
C THR A 79 18.61 -16.02 16.46
N GLY A 80 17.98 -16.62 17.47
CA GLY A 80 16.75 -16.14 18.11
C GLY A 80 16.92 -14.86 18.92
N THR A 81 16.89 -13.72 18.26
CA THR A 81 16.42 -12.47 18.87
C THR A 81 15.15 -12.06 18.16
N ALA A 82 14.02 -12.23 18.83
CA ALA A 82 12.67 -11.88 18.38
C ALA A 82 12.44 -10.35 18.21
N GLU A 83 13.51 -9.57 18.14
CA GLU A 83 13.46 -8.17 17.73
C GLU A 83 13.71 -8.12 16.22
N GLY A 84 12.62 -8.26 15.46
CA GLY A 84 12.65 -8.25 14.00
C GLY A 84 13.49 -7.08 13.46
N TYR A 85 14.39 -7.39 12.53
CA TYR A 85 15.27 -6.42 11.91
C TYR A 85 14.45 -5.26 11.32
N LYS A 86 14.45 -4.10 12.00
CA LYS A 86 13.90 -2.85 11.46
C LYS A 86 14.89 -2.35 10.42
N SER A 87 14.48 -2.34 9.15
CA SER A 87 15.32 -1.78 8.10
C SER A 87 15.72 -0.35 8.46
N LYS A 88 17.02 -0.05 8.35
CA LYS A 88 17.58 1.29 8.57
C LYS A 88 17.35 2.23 7.38
N TRP A 89 16.74 1.72 6.30
CA TRP A 89 16.56 2.50 5.09
C TRP A 89 15.40 3.49 5.26
N PHE A 90 15.69 4.79 5.04
CA PHE A 90 14.76 5.89 5.31
C PHE A 90 13.38 5.72 4.63
N ALA A 91 13.37 5.14 3.43
CA ALA A 91 12.15 4.94 2.64
C ALA A 91 11.49 3.56 2.85
N TYR A 92 12.04 2.68 3.70
CA TYR A 92 11.50 1.34 3.90
C TYR A 92 10.06 1.38 4.42
N ASN A 93 9.84 2.12 5.52
CA ASN A 93 8.52 2.27 6.14
C ASN A 93 7.52 2.89 5.18
N ALA A 94 7.92 3.91 4.43
CA ALA A 94 7.08 4.58 3.45
C ALA A 94 6.68 3.65 2.28
N MET A 95 7.46 2.62 1.96
CA MET A 95 7.16 1.67 0.88
C MET A 95 6.52 0.35 1.36
N THR A 96 6.18 0.24 2.64
CA THR A 96 5.56 -0.97 3.23
C THR A 96 4.21 -1.32 2.60
N PHE A 97 3.44 -0.33 2.14
CA PHE A 97 2.15 -0.55 1.44
C PHE A 97 2.28 -1.43 0.19
N LEU A 98 3.47 -1.52 -0.40
CA LEU A 98 3.74 -2.42 -1.53
C LEU A 98 3.79 -3.92 -1.14
N VAL A 99 3.89 -4.24 0.16
CA VAL A 99 4.00 -5.61 0.70
C VAL A 99 2.69 -6.19 1.16
N GLU A 100 1.70 -5.36 1.47
CA GLU A 100 0.31 -5.80 1.69
C GLU A 100 -0.26 -6.56 0.47
N ARG A 101 0.44 -6.47 -0.67
CA ARG A 101 0.33 -7.27 -1.90
C ARG A 101 0.63 -8.77 -1.75
N THR A 102 1.51 -9.18 -0.83
CA THR A 102 2.19 -10.49 -0.87
C THR A 102 1.86 -11.46 0.24
N GLU A 103 1.23 -11.01 1.32
CA GLU A 103 0.67 -11.93 2.31
C GLU A 103 -0.71 -12.35 1.79
N PRO A 104 -1.03 -13.66 1.70
CA PRO A 104 -2.43 -14.08 1.73
C PRO A 104 -3.01 -13.41 2.97
N ARG A 105 -4.13 -12.69 2.83
CA ARG A 105 -4.89 -12.21 3.98
C ARG A 105 -5.01 -13.39 4.93
N GLU A 106 -4.33 -13.36 6.09
CA GLU A 106 -4.67 -14.31 7.14
C GLU A 106 -6.18 -14.14 7.28
N ALA A 107 -6.91 -15.23 7.06
CA ALA A 107 -8.34 -15.22 7.11
C ALA A 107 -8.70 -14.81 8.54
N VAL A 108 -8.89 -13.50 8.74
CA VAL A 108 -9.50 -12.96 9.94
C VAL A 108 -10.88 -13.58 9.91
N ASN A 109 -11.00 -14.65 10.69
CA ASN A 109 -12.23 -15.33 11.02
C ASN A 109 -13.24 -14.24 11.35
N ALA A 110 -14.14 -13.97 10.40
CA ALA A 110 -15.15 -12.95 10.53
C ALA A 110 -16.11 -13.46 11.59
N GLN A 111 -15.85 -13.09 12.84
CA GLN A 111 -16.79 -13.28 13.92
C GLN A 111 -17.98 -12.40 13.58
N CYS A 112 -19.08 -13.06 13.20
CA CYS A 112 -20.34 -12.46 12.79
C CYS A 112 -20.77 -11.40 13.80
N SER A 113 -20.85 -10.14 13.37
CA SER A 113 -21.66 -9.14 14.04
C SER A 113 -23.11 -9.36 13.60
N GLU A 114 -23.81 -10.13 14.40
CA GLU A 114 -25.26 -10.36 14.32
C GLU A 114 -25.98 -9.01 14.37
N THR A 115 -26.57 -8.59 13.24
CA THR A 115 -27.50 -7.46 13.21
C THR A 115 -28.90 -8.04 13.15
N MET A 116 -29.54 -8.18 14.31
CA MET A 116 -30.97 -8.49 14.38
C MET A 116 -31.76 -7.21 14.14
N GLU A 117 -32.22 -7.04 12.90
CA GLU A 117 -33.28 -6.10 12.56
C GLU A 117 -34.59 -6.90 12.43
N GLN A 118 -35.42 -6.86 13.47
CA GLN A 118 -36.80 -7.37 13.40
C GLN A 118 -37.78 -6.21 13.47
N ASN A 119 -38.17 -5.74 12.28
CA ASN A 119 -39.39 -5.00 12.07
C ASN A 119 -40.49 -6.02 11.68
N ALA A 120 -41.48 -6.23 12.55
CA ALA A 120 -42.69 -6.95 12.20
C ALA A 120 -43.90 -6.29 12.90
N SER A 121 -44.54 -5.44 12.10
CA SER A 121 -45.94 -5.02 12.07
C SER A 121 -46.96 -5.67 13.01
N ASN A 122 -47.69 -4.78 13.71
CA ASN A 122 -49.11 -4.80 14.05
C ASN A 122 -49.94 -6.03 13.61
N ALA A 123 -50.62 -6.64 14.58
CA ALA A 123 -52.04 -6.98 14.46
C ALA A 123 -52.70 -6.91 15.85
N ASN A 124 -53.75 -6.09 15.90
CA ASN A 124 -54.59 -5.80 17.05
C ASN A 124 -55.78 -6.79 17.07
N THR A 125 -56.48 -6.85 18.20
CA THR A 125 -57.80 -7.50 18.46
C THR A 125 -57.81 -9.02 18.68
N SER A 126 -58.61 -9.61 19.58
CA SER A 126 -59.43 -9.16 20.72
C SER A 126 -59.87 -10.44 21.46
N LYS A 127 -60.09 -10.30 22.78
CA LYS A 127 -60.96 -11.16 23.62
C LYS A 127 -62.21 -11.58 22.83
N TYR A 128 -62.70 -12.82 22.88
CA TYR A 128 -63.16 -13.59 24.04
C TYR A 128 -63.06 -15.09 23.78
#